data_AF-A0A843SKK8-F1
#
_entry.id   AF-A0A843SKK8-F1
#
_cell.length_a   1.000
_cell.length_b   1.000
_cell.length_c   1.000
_cell.angle_alpha   90.00
_cell.angle_beta   90.00
_cell.angle_gamma   90.00
#
_symmetry.space_group_name_H-M   'P 1'
#
loop_
_entity.id
_entity.type
_entity.pdbx_description
1 polymer ?
#
loop_
_entity_poly.entity_id
_entity_poly.type
_entity_poly.pdbx_seq_one_letter_code
_entity_poly.pdbx_strand_id
1 'polypeptide(L)'
;MSQIRTFLTGATTMASALAAVFFLSGAREPIRHEKFDEITVGRINIVEPDGTKRIVISNKAQFPGDFMQGKEGARPDRNSFAGMLFINEEGTENGGLIQKGSIAADGKISSGLSLTFDRFRQDQALQLMNNDSAAHQTTGIKINDVPLYTVTSLEDYSRFGEAGRKLPKAEQEAYWQKLNEQGRLSNNRIWLGNTRDKGSSLQLKDAQGRVRMMLLVSADGKAEIQMLDEAGKVSKTISPTSKE
;
A
#
# COMPACT_ATOMS: atom_id res chain seq x y z
N MET A 1 33.16 0.76 68.15
CA MET A 1 33.44 -0.27 67.14
C MET A 1 32.20 -0.89 66.49
N SER A 2 31.07 -1.07 67.20
CA SER A 2 29.85 -1.68 66.65
C SER A 2 29.19 -0.86 65.51
N GLN A 3 28.97 0.44 65.68
CA GLN A 3 28.28 1.25 64.67
C GLN A 3 29.05 1.45 63.36
N ILE A 4 30.39 1.52 63.42
CA ILE A 4 31.24 1.60 62.22
C ILE A 4 31.14 0.31 61.41
N ARG A 5 31.09 -0.85 62.09
CA ARG A 5 30.89 -2.15 61.41
C ARG A 5 29.52 -2.21 60.73
N THR A 6 28.45 -1.80 61.42
CA THR A 6 27.10 -1.77 60.84
C THR A 6 27.00 -0.82 59.65
N PHE A 7 27.61 0.38 59.74
CA PHE A 7 27.64 1.35 58.64
C PHE A 7 28.42 0.81 57.44
N LEU A 8 29.60 0.22 57.67
CA LEU A 8 30.40 -0.39 56.60
C LEU A 8 29.65 -1.56 55.94
N THR A 9 29.02 -2.45 56.73
CA THR A 9 28.22 -3.55 56.19
C THR A 9 27.05 -3.04 55.33
N GLY A 10 26.30 -2.04 55.80
CA GLY A 10 25.20 -1.43 55.04
C GLY A 10 25.67 -0.76 53.74
N ALA A 11 26.80 -0.05 53.78
CA ALA A 11 27.41 0.55 52.59
C ALA A 11 27.88 -0.52 51.59
N THR A 12 28.42 -1.64 52.07
CA THR A 12 28.85 -2.75 51.19
C THR A 12 27.64 -3.41 50.52
N THR A 13 26.56 -3.67 51.27
CA THR A 13 25.32 -4.24 50.72
C THR A 13 24.68 -3.33 49.67
N MET A 14 24.64 -2.01 49.93
CA MET A 14 24.11 -1.03 48.98
C MET A 14 24.97 -0.97 47.69
N ALA A 15 26.30 -0.94 47.84
CA ALA A 15 27.20 -0.92 46.68
C ALA A 15 27.08 -2.21 45.84
N SER A 16 26.97 -3.37 46.48
CA SER A 16 26.73 -4.64 45.78
C SER A 16 25.39 -4.68 45.08
N ALA A 17 24.33 -4.13 45.69
CA ALA A 17 23.01 -4.04 45.06
C ALA A 17 23.02 -3.10 43.84
N LEU A 18 23.65 -1.93 43.95
CA LEU A 18 23.80 -0.98 42.85
C LEU A 18 24.63 -1.57 41.71
N ALA A 19 25.73 -2.26 42.02
CA ALA A 19 26.53 -2.95 41.03
C ALA A 19 25.72 -4.05 40.33
N ALA A 20 24.97 -4.86 41.07
CA ALA A 20 24.11 -5.89 40.50
C ALA A 20 23.04 -5.30 39.57
N VAL A 21 22.38 -4.22 39.96
CA VAL A 21 21.42 -3.50 39.09
C VAL A 21 22.11 -3.00 37.83
N PHE A 22 23.30 -2.39 37.95
CA PHE A 22 24.04 -1.85 36.81
C PHE A 22 24.49 -2.94 35.82
N PHE A 23 24.95 -4.10 36.31
CA PHE A 23 25.31 -5.24 35.47
C PHE A 23 24.10 -5.92 34.83
N LEU A 24 22.97 -5.99 35.53
CA LEU A 24 21.72 -6.56 35.00
C LEU A 24 21.00 -5.63 34.02
N SER A 25 21.15 -4.30 34.15
CA SER A 25 20.52 -3.32 33.26
C SER A 25 21.42 -2.85 32.10
N GLY A 26 22.74 -3.00 32.22
CA GLY A 26 23.73 -2.52 31.26
C GLY A 26 24.19 -3.54 30.21
N ALA A 27 23.87 -4.82 30.41
CA ALA A 27 24.20 -5.87 29.46
C ALA A 27 23.28 -5.80 28.23
N ARG A 28 23.65 -4.97 27.24
CA ARG A 28 23.04 -5.05 25.91
C ARG A 28 23.49 -6.38 25.30
N GLU A 29 22.55 -7.25 24.95
CA GLU A 29 22.91 -8.49 24.25
C GLU A 29 23.78 -8.14 23.03
N PRO A 30 24.95 -8.80 22.87
CA PRO A 30 25.79 -8.54 21.70
C PRO A 30 24.97 -8.83 20.44
N ILE A 31 25.16 -8.01 19.41
CA ILE A 31 24.50 -8.22 18.11
C ILE A 31 24.88 -9.64 17.65
N ARG A 32 23.89 -10.53 17.61
CA ARG A 32 24.06 -11.89 17.09
C ARG A 32 23.87 -11.85 15.58
N HIS A 33 24.90 -12.27 14.87
CA HIS A 33 24.83 -12.51 13.43
C HIS A 33 24.52 -13.98 13.20
N GLU A 34 23.23 -14.29 13.14
CA GLU A 34 22.76 -15.64 12.81
C GLU A 34 22.90 -15.90 11.32
N LYS A 35 23.24 -17.14 10.95
CA LYS A 35 23.25 -17.61 9.56
C LYS A 35 22.24 -18.74 9.45
N PHE A 36 21.38 -18.65 8.44
CA PHE A 36 20.37 -19.65 8.13
C PHE A 36 20.54 -20.09 6.69
N ASP A 37 20.42 -21.39 6.43
CA ASP A 37 20.24 -21.89 5.06
C ASP A 37 18.79 -21.68 4.60
N GLU A 38 17.81 -21.90 5.49
CA GLU A 38 16.38 -21.70 5.26
C GLU A 38 15.68 -21.16 6.52
N ILE A 39 14.63 -20.34 6.33
CA ILE A 39 13.77 -19.84 7.39
C ILE A 39 12.31 -20.23 7.09
N THR A 40 11.76 -21.17 7.87
CA THR A 40 10.33 -21.54 7.83
C THR A 40 9.59 -20.92 9.01
N VAL A 41 8.91 -19.80 8.78
CA VAL A 41 8.21 -19.02 9.81
C VAL A 41 6.91 -18.43 9.28
N GLY A 42 6.00 -18.04 10.18
CA GLY A 42 4.76 -17.38 9.79
C GLY A 42 4.89 -15.88 9.52
N ARG A 43 5.82 -15.19 10.20
CA ARG A 43 6.04 -13.75 10.08
C ARG A 43 7.48 -13.36 10.40
N ILE A 44 8.00 -12.38 9.66
CA ILE A 44 9.28 -11.70 9.89
C ILE A 44 8.99 -10.21 10.06
N ASN A 45 9.53 -9.60 11.12
CA ASN A 45 9.53 -8.15 11.31
C ASN A 45 10.96 -7.63 11.19
N ILE A 46 11.18 -6.66 10.31
CA ILE A 46 12.41 -5.87 10.27
C ILE A 46 12.15 -4.59 11.08
N VAL A 47 12.96 -4.33 12.10
CA VAL A 47 12.74 -3.28 13.09
C VAL A 47 13.97 -2.40 13.28
N GLU A 48 13.74 -1.12 13.55
CA GLU A 48 14.75 -0.17 14.02
C GLU A 48 15.12 -0.44 15.49
N PRO A 49 16.23 0.14 16.00
CA PRO A 49 16.63 0.00 17.41
C PRO A 49 15.60 0.48 18.43
N ASP A 50 14.71 1.39 18.05
CA ASP A 50 13.61 1.90 18.89
C ASP A 50 12.34 1.04 18.83
N GLY A 51 12.35 -0.03 18.03
CA GLY A 51 11.22 -0.94 17.84
C GLY A 51 10.29 -0.57 16.67
N THR A 52 10.53 0.54 15.97
CA THR A 52 9.77 0.92 14.77
C THR A 52 9.93 -0.14 13.69
N LYS A 53 8.81 -0.67 13.17
CA LYS A 53 8.84 -1.65 12.08
C LYS A 53 9.18 -0.92 10.76
N ARG A 54 10.01 -1.52 9.91
CA ARG A 54 10.33 -1.04 8.56
C ARG A 54 9.77 -1.93 7.46
N ILE A 55 9.78 -3.23 7.69
CA ILE A 55 9.23 -4.24 6.78
C ILE A 55 8.53 -5.31 7.61
N VAL A 56 7.33 -5.71 7.21
CA VAL A 56 6.63 -6.86 7.78
C VAL A 56 6.34 -7.86 6.67
N ILE A 57 6.94 -9.04 6.72
CA ILE A 57 6.63 -10.17 5.82
C ILE A 57 5.78 -11.16 6.59
N SER A 58 4.61 -11.55 6.09
CA SER A 58 3.69 -12.40 6.84
C SER A 58 2.84 -13.30 5.95
N ASN A 59 2.49 -14.46 6.50
CA ASN A 59 1.43 -15.31 6.00
C ASN A 59 0.05 -14.65 6.24
N LYS A 60 -1.02 -15.29 5.73
CA LYS A 60 -2.40 -14.80 5.86
C LYS A 60 -2.89 -14.74 7.31
N ALA A 61 -2.49 -15.68 8.17
CA ALA A 61 -3.00 -15.79 9.54
C ALA A 61 -2.41 -14.74 10.49
N GLN A 62 -1.23 -14.20 10.14
CA GLN A 62 -0.50 -13.21 10.95
C GLN A 62 -0.33 -11.87 10.22
N PHE A 63 -1.11 -11.65 9.16
CA PHE A 63 -1.06 -10.40 8.39
C PHE A 63 -1.45 -9.23 9.30
N PRO A 64 -0.64 -8.15 9.35
CA PRO A 64 -0.85 -7.06 10.29
C PRO A 64 -2.02 -6.15 9.88
N GLY A 65 -2.34 -5.24 10.79
CA GLY A 65 -3.18 -4.08 10.54
C GLY A 65 -2.58 -3.06 9.56
N ASP A 66 -3.09 -1.84 9.59
CA ASP A 66 -2.43 -0.67 8.97
C ASP A 66 -1.54 0.03 9.99
N PHE A 67 -0.45 0.67 9.53
CA PHE A 67 0.45 1.41 10.41
C PHE A 67 0.34 2.90 10.16
N MET A 68 0.14 3.68 11.22
CA MET A 68 0.10 5.14 11.17
C MET A 68 0.84 5.72 12.37
N GLN A 69 1.90 6.48 12.11
CA GLN A 69 2.68 7.16 13.14
C GLN A 69 3.11 6.24 14.30
N GLY A 70 3.58 5.03 13.98
CA GLY A 70 4.03 4.02 14.93
C GLY A 70 2.92 3.20 15.59
N LYS A 71 1.65 3.47 15.28
CA LYS A 71 0.50 2.71 15.80
C LYS A 71 -0.06 1.76 14.75
N GLU A 72 -0.34 0.54 15.16
CA GLU A 72 -1.06 -0.45 14.35
C GLU A 72 -2.58 -0.27 14.56
N GLY A 73 -3.31 -0.02 13.50
CA GLY A 73 -4.77 0.02 13.45
C GLY A 73 -5.35 -1.33 13.04
N ALA A 74 -6.47 -1.73 13.63
CA ALA A 74 -7.09 -3.01 13.30
C ALA A 74 -7.72 -2.96 11.89
N ARG A 75 -7.37 -3.94 11.05
CA ARG A 75 -7.91 -4.10 9.70
C ARG A 75 -8.55 -5.48 9.52
N PRO A 76 -9.77 -5.70 10.05
CA PRO A 76 -10.44 -7.00 9.97
C PRO A 76 -10.75 -7.44 8.53
N ASP A 77 -10.74 -6.49 7.59
CA ASP A 77 -10.89 -6.72 6.16
C ASP A 77 -9.63 -7.32 5.49
N ARG A 78 -8.46 -7.22 6.12
CA ARG A 78 -7.17 -7.72 5.61
C ARG A 78 -6.91 -9.21 5.96
N ASN A 79 -7.95 -10.05 5.88
CA ASN A 79 -7.89 -11.46 6.30
C ASN A 79 -7.72 -12.48 5.16
N SER A 80 -7.59 -12.02 3.93
CA SER A 80 -7.65 -12.86 2.72
C SER A 80 -6.35 -12.96 1.94
N PHE A 81 -5.27 -12.32 2.42
CA PHE A 81 -3.99 -12.23 1.73
C PHE A 81 -2.79 -12.38 2.66
N ALA A 82 -1.68 -12.79 2.06
CA ALA A 82 -0.34 -12.78 2.65
C ALA A 82 0.52 -11.73 1.93
N GLY A 83 1.71 -11.43 2.44
CA GLY A 83 2.60 -10.51 1.73
C GLY A 83 3.58 -9.75 2.61
N MET A 84 3.91 -8.55 2.15
CA MET A 84 4.93 -7.67 2.71
C MET A 84 4.39 -6.24 2.82
N LEU A 85 4.51 -5.59 3.98
CA LEU A 85 4.24 -4.16 4.14
C LEU A 85 5.53 -3.37 4.25
N PHE A 86 5.55 -2.19 3.64
CA PHE A 86 6.59 -1.18 3.80
C PHE A 86 6.13 -0.13 4.79
N ILE A 87 7.02 0.25 5.71
CA ILE A 87 6.74 1.22 6.75
C ILE A 87 7.89 2.25 6.77
N ASN A 88 7.53 3.52 6.76
CA ASN A 88 8.47 4.64 6.73
C ASN A 88 9.05 4.95 8.13
N GLU A 89 9.93 5.95 8.20
CA GLU A 89 10.61 6.41 9.42
C GLU A 89 9.64 6.89 10.51
N GLU A 90 8.45 7.34 10.13
CA GLU A 90 7.42 7.76 11.08
C GLU A 90 6.62 6.56 11.63
N GLY A 91 6.92 5.33 11.18
CA GLY A 91 6.10 4.17 11.50
C GLY A 91 4.75 4.19 10.78
N THR A 92 4.69 4.79 9.59
CA THR A 92 3.50 4.83 8.73
C THR A 92 3.66 3.90 7.53
N GLU A 93 2.66 3.07 7.25
CA GLU A 93 2.59 2.23 6.06
C GLU A 93 2.69 3.10 4.81
N ASN A 94 3.56 2.73 3.87
CA ASN A 94 3.78 3.47 2.62
C ASN A 94 3.79 2.56 1.39
N GLY A 95 3.00 1.50 1.47
CA GLY A 95 2.81 0.52 0.42
C GLY A 95 3.16 -0.90 0.87
N GLY A 96 3.23 -1.79 -0.11
CA GLY A 96 3.51 -3.20 0.15
C GLY A 96 3.16 -4.09 -1.01
N LEU A 97 3.52 -5.36 -0.87
CA LEU A 97 3.11 -6.46 -1.72
C LEU A 97 2.02 -7.24 -0.99
N ILE A 98 0.86 -7.42 -1.62
CA ILE A 98 -0.16 -8.38 -1.18
C ILE A 98 -0.36 -9.43 -2.25
N GLN A 99 -0.62 -10.66 -1.82
CA GLN A 99 -0.93 -11.76 -2.71
C GLN A 99 -1.98 -12.71 -2.13
N LYS A 100 -2.75 -13.31 -3.03
CA LYS A 100 -3.63 -14.43 -2.74
C LYS A 100 -3.82 -15.28 -3.99
N GLY A 101 -4.19 -16.53 -3.79
CA GLY A 101 -4.53 -17.46 -4.85
C GLY A 101 -5.31 -18.63 -4.28
N SER A 102 -6.54 -18.82 -4.74
CA SER A 102 -7.36 -19.97 -4.36
C SER A 102 -8.48 -20.19 -5.37
N ILE A 103 -9.00 -21.41 -5.40
CA ILE A 103 -10.31 -21.72 -5.96
C ILE A 103 -11.26 -21.81 -4.76
N ALA A 104 -12.30 -20.98 -4.74
CA ALA A 104 -13.32 -21.01 -3.69
C ALA A 104 -14.18 -22.28 -3.81
N ALA A 105 -14.93 -22.60 -2.75
CA ALA A 105 -15.79 -23.79 -2.72
C ALA A 105 -16.85 -23.80 -3.85
N ASP A 106 -17.23 -22.63 -4.36
CA ASP A 106 -18.14 -22.47 -5.50
C ASP A 106 -17.44 -22.55 -6.87
N GLY A 107 -16.16 -22.95 -6.90
CA GLY A 107 -15.34 -23.09 -8.11
C GLY A 107 -14.76 -21.77 -8.63
N LYS A 108 -15.03 -20.63 -7.99
CA LYS A 108 -14.52 -19.34 -8.47
C LYS A 108 -13.05 -19.15 -8.14
N ILE A 109 -12.30 -18.68 -9.13
CA ILE A 109 -10.91 -18.25 -8.96
C ILE A 109 -10.90 -16.94 -8.15
N SER A 110 -10.13 -16.92 -7.06
CA SER A 110 -9.77 -15.72 -6.31
C SER A 110 -8.25 -15.65 -6.23
N SER A 111 -7.65 -15.04 -7.26
CA SER A 111 -6.21 -14.89 -7.39
C SER A 111 -5.84 -13.45 -7.73
N GLY A 112 -4.81 -12.94 -7.07
CA GLY A 112 -4.32 -11.60 -7.36
C GLY A 112 -3.08 -11.24 -6.57
N LEU A 113 -2.24 -10.43 -7.19
CA LEU A 113 -1.04 -9.83 -6.64
C LEU A 113 -1.08 -8.33 -6.86
N SER A 114 -0.64 -7.57 -5.86
CA SER A 114 -0.55 -6.12 -5.95
C SER A 114 0.69 -5.64 -5.19
N LEU A 115 1.63 -5.03 -5.91
CA LEU A 115 2.73 -4.27 -5.34
C LEU A 115 2.40 -2.78 -5.44
N THR A 116 2.46 -2.10 -4.32
CA THR A 116 1.98 -0.73 -4.15
C THR A 116 3.05 0.15 -3.55
N PHE A 117 3.09 1.40 -4.02
CA PHE A 117 3.91 2.46 -3.46
C PHE A 117 3.01 3.64 -3.20
N ASP A 118 2.84 3.95 -1.93
CA ASP A 118 1.93 5.00 -1.52
C ASP A 118 2.61 6.37 -1.60
N ARG A 119 1.82 7.41 -1.89
CA ARG A 119 2.28 8.78 -1.66
C ARG A 119 2.45 8.97 -0.14
N PHE A 120 3.40 9.80 0.28
CA PHE A 120 3.64 10.07 1.70
C PHE A 120 2.35 10.43 2.46
N ARG A 121 2.01 9.61 3.48
CA ARG A 121 0.78 9.69 4.31
C ARG A 121 -0.53 9.67 3.50
N GLN A 122 -0.52 8.98 2.37
CA GLN A 122 -1.59 8.93 1.39
C GLN A 122 -1.66 7.55 0.74
N ASP A 123 -2.52 7.41 -0.27
CA ASP A 123 -2.78 6.15 -0.96
C ASP A 123 -1.83 5.93 -2.17
N GLN A 124 -2.04 4.84 -2.92
CA GLN A 124 -1.14 4.40 -4.00
C GLN A 124 -0.88 5.45 -5.08
N ALA A 125 0.36 5.95 -5.16
CA ALA A 125 0.86 6.72 -6.29
C ALA A 125 1.27 5.82 -7.46
N LEU A 126 1.78 4.62 -7.16
CA LEU A 126 2.16 3.61 -8.13
C LEU A 126 1.64 2.24 -7.69
N GLN A 127 1.13 1.46 -8.65
CA GLN A 127 0.71 0.08 -8.42
C GLN A 127 1.07 -0.81 -9.61
N LEU A 128 1.68 -1.96 -9.33
CA LEU A 128 1.79 -3.09 -10.24
C LEU A 128 0.79 -4.14 -9.79
N MET A 129 -0.07 -4.62 -10.68
CA MET A 129 -1.13 -5.53 -10.31
C MET A 129 -1.35 -6.63 -11.34
N ASN A 130 -1.71 -7.80 -10.82
CA ASN A 130 -2.30 -8.90 -11.55
C ASN A 130 -3.54 -9.35 -10.77
N ASN A 131 -4.68 -9.45 -11.44
CA ASN A 131 -5.90 -10.03 -10.89
C ASN A 131 -6.39 -11.07 -11.88
N ASP A 132 -6.79 -12.22 -11.37
CA ASP A 132 -7.24 -13.32 -12.20
C ASP A 132 -8.56 -13.88 -11.68
N SER A 133 -9.46 -14.15 -12.63
CA SER A 133 -10.80 -14.67 -12.40
C SER A 133 -11.22 -15.53 -13.58
N ALA A 134 -12.26 -16.35 -13.40
CA ALA A 134 -12.77 -17.20 -14.47
C ALA A 134 -13.22 -16.43 -15.72
N ALA A 135 -13.64 -15.16 -15.56
CA ALA A 135 -14.16 -14.34 -16.66
C ALA A 135 -13.12 -13.38 -17.25
N HIS A 136 -12.24 -12.83 -16.41
CA HIS A 136 -11.30 -11.78 -16.81
C HIS A 136 -9.99 -11.90 -16.03
N GLN A 137 -8.91 -11.71 -16.77
CA GLN A 137 -7.56 -11.55 -16.25
C GLN A 137 -7.15 -10.10 -16.49
N THR A 138 -6.63 -9.41 -15.49
CA THR A 138 -6.15 -8.03 -15.58
C THR A 138 -4.72 -7.93 -15.08
N THR A 139 -3.78 -7.55 -15.94
CA THR A 139 -2.41 -7.19 -15.56
C THR A 139 -2.14 -5.76 -15.98
N GLY A 140 -1.55 -4.97 -15.09
CA GLY A 140 -1.11 -3.64 -15.48
C GLY A 140 -0.34 -2.87 -14.43
N ILE A 141 0.10 -1.70 -14.85
CA ILE A 141 0.75 -0.66 -14.07
C ILE A 141 -0.20 0.54 -14.02
N LYS A 142 -0.43 1.08 -12.82
CA LYS A 142 -1.16 2.32 -12.59
C LYS A 142 -0.24 3.36 -11.99
N ILE A 143 -0.26 4.56 -12.56
CA ILE A 143 0.34 5.74 -11.94
C ILE A 143 -0.80 6.72 -11.66
N ASN A 144 -0.90 7.14 -10.41
CA ASN A 144 -1.97 8.01 -9.92
C ASN A 144 -1.39 9.35 -9.47
N ASP A 145 -2.14 10.40 -9.70
CA ASP A 145 -1.95 11.69 -9.05
C ASP A 145 -2.82 11.67 -7.80
N VAL A 146 -2.18 11.39 -6.67
CA VAL A 146 -2.80 11.32 -5.34
C VAL A 146 -2.60 12.68 -4.70
N PRO A 147 -3.60 13.36 -4.09
CA PRO A 147 -3.43 14.67 -3.45
C PRO A 147 -2.42 14.65 -2.30
N LEU A 148 -1.92 15.82 -1.88
CA LEU A 148 -1.09 15.92 -0.67
C LEU A 148 -1.95 15.64 0.55
N TYR A 149 -1.37 15.01 1.59
CA TYR A 149 -2.08 14.70 2.84
C TYR A 149 -2.64 15.95 3.54
N THR A 150 -2.06 17.13 3.30
CA THR A 150 -2.52 18.43 3.82
C THR A 150 -3.72 19.00 3.07
N VAL A 151 -3.95 18.53 1.84
CA VAL A 151 -5.11 18.92 1.00
C VAL A 151 -6.27 17.94 1.24
N THR A 152 -5.97 16.64 1.22
CA THR A 152 -6.92 15.57 1.54
C THR A 152 -6.22 14.56 2.44
N SER A 153 -6.72 14.40 3.66
CA SER A 153 -6.25 13.37 4.60
C SER A 153 -6.87 12.00 4.30
N LEU A 154 -6.33 10.92 4.87
CA LEU A 154 -6.97 9.59 4.80
C LEU A 154 -8.36 9.58 5.47
N GLU A 155 -8.55 10.38 6.52
CA GLU A 155 -9.84 10.57 7.18
C GLU A 155 -10.86 11.28 6.27
N ASP A 156 -10.40 12.25 5.46
CA ASP A 156 -11.27 12.92 4.49
C ASP A 156 -11.87 11.94 3.49
N TYR A 157 -11.11 10.96 2.99
CA TYR A 157 -11.67 9.94 2.09
C TYR A 157 -12.82 9.15 2.73
N SER A 158 -12.69 8.81 4.02
CA SER A 158 -13.75 8.13 4.77
C SER A 158 -14.99 9.02 4.87
N ARG A 159 -14.79 10.29 5.26
CA ARG A 159 -15.86 11.29 5.34
C ARG A 159 -16.54 11.54 4.00
N PHE A 160 -15.78 11.61 2.91
CA PHE A 160 -16.33 11.76 1.56
C PHE A 160 -17.18 10.57 1.16
N GLY A 161 -16.68 9.36 1.42
CA GLY A 161 -17.41 8.13 1.16
C GLY A 161 -18.74 8.07 1.92
N GLU A 162 -18.75 8.46 3.18
CA GLU A 162 -19.98 8.53 3.98
C GLU A 162 -20.96 9.59 3.50
N ALA A 163 -20.48 10.80 3.23
CA ALA A 163 -21.31 11.88 2.71
C ALA A 163 -21.92 11.50 1.36
N GLY A 164 -21.11 11.00 0.43
CA GLY A 164 -21.56 10.55 -0.89
C GLY A 164 -22.61 9.44 -0.81
N ARG A 165 -22.46 8.46 0.09
CA ARG A 165 -23.46 7.38 0.27
C ARG A 165 -24.81 7.88 0.81
N LYS A 166 -24.83 8.98 1.56
CA LYS A 166 -26.06 9.57 2.12
C LYS A 166 -26.82 10.42 1.10
N LEU A 167 -26.18 10.82 -0.01
CA LEU A 167 -26.82 11.61 -1.06
C LEU A 167 -27.77 10.76 -1.93
N PRO A 168 -28.86 11.35 -2.45
CA PRO A 168 -29.66 10.74 -3.50
C PRO A 168 -28.79 10.36 -4.71
N LYS A 169 -29.08 9.24 -5.37
CA LYS A 169 -28.27 8.73 -6.50
C LYS A 169 -28.04 9.78 -7.60
N ALA A 170 -29.04 10.62 -7.87
CA ALA A 170 -28.95 11.68 -8.88
C ALA A 170 -27.92 12.78 -8.54
N GLU A 171 -27.55 12.94 -7.26
CA GLU A 171 -26.61 13.97 -6.79
C GLU A 171 -25.20 13.42 -6.55
N GLN A 172 -25.04 12.10 -6.47
CA GLN A 172 -23.75 11.48 -6.15
C GLN A 172 -22.68 11.80 -7.19
N GLU A 173 -23.03 11.79 -8.48
CA GLU A 173 -22.08 12.10 -9.54
C GLU A 173 -21.54 13.53 -9.42
N ALA A 174 -22.43 14.52 -9.28
CA ALA A 174 -22.04 15.92 -9.12
C ALA A 174 -21.19 16.14 -7.85
N TYR A 175 -21.49 15.43 -6.76
CA TYR A 175 -20.69 15.47 -5.54
C TYR A 175 -19.24 15.01 -5.77
N TRP A 176 -19.05 13.87 -6.42
CA TRP A 176 -17.72 13.33 -6.72
C TRP A 176 -16.98 14.18 -7.75
N GLN A 177 -17.67 14.67 -8.78
CA GLN A 177 -17.08 15.59 -9.76
C GLN A 177 -16.57 16.86 -9.09
N LYS A 178 -17.35 17.46 -8.18
CA LYS A 178 -16.93 18.65 -7.43
C LYS A 178 -15.67 18.41 -6.60
N LEU A 179 -15.58 17.29 -5.88
CA LEU A 179 -14.35 16.94 -5.13
C LEU A 179 -13.16 16.73 -6.08
N ASN A 180 -13.41 16.13 -7.24
CA ASN A 180 -12.38 15.91 -8.26
C ASN A 180 -11.83 17.24 -8.81
N GLU A 181 -12.71 18.17 -9.17
CA GLU A 181 -12.37 19.51 -9.66
C GLU A 181 -11.62 20.34 -8.61
N GLN A 182 -11.91 20.13 -7.33
CA GLN A 182 -11.19 20.72 -6.22
C GLN A 182 -9.82 20.07 -5.96
N GLY A 183 -9.42 19.06 -6.74
CA GLY A 183 -8.18 18.31 -6.55
C GLY A 183 -8.15 17.52 -5.25
N ARG A 184 -9.33 17.17 -4.70
CA ARG A 184 -9.46 16.45 -3.42
C ARG A 184 -9.39 14.94 -3.57
N LEU A 185 -9.49 14.41 -4.80
CA LEU A 185 -9.51 12.98 -5.08
C LEU A 185 -8.26 12.56 -5.87
N SER A 186 -7.86 11.30 -5.66
CA SER A 186 -6.86 10.66 -6.51
C SER A 186 -7.40 10.43 -7.91
N ASN A 187 -6.59 10.75 -8.92
CA ASN A 187 -6.89 10.48 -10.33
C ASN A 187 -5.85 9.57 -10.94
N ASN A 188 -6.28 8.56 -11.71
CA ASN A 188 -5.33 7.79 -12.49
C ASN A 188 -4.80 8.65 -13.65
N ARG A 189 -3.47 8.75 -13.77
CA ARG A 189 -2.78 9.48 -14.85
C ARG A 189 -2.35 8.57 -15.98
N ILE A 190 -1.85 7.39 -15.62
CA ILE A 190 -1.33 6.41 -16.56
C ILE A 190 -1.90 5.05 -16.21
N TRP A 191 -2.41 4.37 -17.24
CA TRP A 191 -2.67 2.94 -17.22
C TRP A 191 -1.85 2.29 -18.33
N LEU A 192 -1.09 1.26 -17.99
CA LEU A 192 -0.42 0.39 -18.94
C LEU A 192 -0.81 -1.05 -18.61
N GLY A 193 -1.56 -1.71 -19.48
CA GLY A 193 -2.03 -3.06 -19.18
C GLY A 193 -2.93 -3.64 -20.26
N ASN A 194 -3.41 -4.85 -20.00
CA ASN A 194 -4.38 -5.48 -20.87
C ASN A 194 -5.76 -4.81 -20.78
N THR A 195 -6.55 -4.94 -21.84
CA THR A 195 -7.94 -4.50 -21.88
C THR A 195 -8.87 -5.66 -21.52
N ARG A 196 -10.14 -5.36 -21.23
CA ARG A 196 -11.15 -6.42 -21.00
C ARG A 196 -11.34 -7.30 -22.23
N ASP A 197 -11.18 -6.74 -23.42
CA ASP A 197 -11.37 -7.42 -24.69
C ASP A 197 -10.09 -8.12 -25.18
N LYS A 198 -9.20 -8.53 -24.26
CA LYS A 198 -7.94 -9.25 -24.54
C LYS A 198 -6.96 -8.49 -25.43
N GLY A 199 -7.08 -7.17 -25.51
CA GLY A 199 -6.08 -6.29 -26.12
C GLY A 199 -5.04 -5.80 -25.10
N SER A 200 -4.20 -4.85 -25.54
CA SER A 200 -3.28 -4.10 -24.69
C SER A 200 -3.46 -2.60 -24.91
N SER A 201 -3.21 -1.83 -23.84
CA SER A 201 -3.37 -0.38 -23.88
C SER A 201 -2.35 0.36 -23.00
N LEU A 202 -1.87 1.48 -23.51
CA LEU A 202 -1.35 2.60 -22.72
C LEU A 202 -2.38 3.73 -22.80
N GLN A 203 -2.89 4.19 -21.66
CA GLN A 203 -3.80 5.32 -21.58
C GLN A 203 -3.13 6.47 -20.82
N LEU A 204 -3.17 7.67 -21.41
CA LEU A 204 -2.72 8.91 -20.79
C LEU A 204 -3.94 9.78 -20.48
N LYS A 205 -4.02 10.23 -19.22
CA LYS A 205 -5.17 10.94 -18.67
C LYS A 205 -4.80 12.34 -18.20
N ASP A 206 -5.72 13.28 -18.33
CA ASP A 206 -5.58 14.65 -17.84
C ASP A 206 -5.71 14.73 -16.30
N ALA A 207 -5.71 15.97 -15.77
CA ALA A 207 -5.74 16.22 -14.33
C ALA A 207 -7.04 15.82 -13.65
N GLN A 208 -8.09 15.62 -14.42
CA GLN A 208 -9.39 15.17 -13.94
C GLN A 208 -9.59 13.67 -14.21
N GLY A 209 -8.53 12.96 -14.64
CA GLY A 209 -8.59 11.53 -14.94
C GLY A 209 -9.23 11.18 -16.28
N ARG A 210 -9.51 12.16 -17.14
CA ARG A 210 -10.14 11.95 -18.46
C ARG A 210 -9.08 11.51 -19.46
N VAL A 211 -9.34 10.45 -20.21
CA VAL A 211 -8.40 9.92 -21.21
C VAL A 211 -8.25 10.93 -22.35
N ARG A 212 -7.00 11.27 -22.70
CA ARG A 212 -6.66 12.18 -23.81
C ARG A 212 -5.87 11.52 -24.92
N MET A 213 -5.18 10.43 -24.59
CA MET A 213 -4.46 9.64 -25.58
C MET A 213 -4.46 8.17 -25.20
N MET A 214 -4.57 7.31 -26.22
CA MET A 214 -4.42 5.87 -26.06
C MET A 214 -3.50 5.32 -27.14
N LEU A 215 -2.59 4.40 -26.76
CA LEU A 215 -1.92 3.49 -27.68
C LEU A 215 -2.55 2.12 -27.45
N LEU A 216 -3.07 1.51 -28.52
CA LEU A 216 -3.93 0.33 -28.44
C LEU A 216 -3.46 -0.74 -29.41
N VAL A 217 -3.52 -1.99 -28.96
CA VAL A 217 -3.50 -3.17 -29.84
C VAL A 217 -4.68 -4.05 -29.42
N SER A 218 -5.61 -4.29 -30.33
CA SER A 218 -6.75 -5.19 -30.09
C SER A 218 -6.32 -6.66 -30.08
N ALA A 219 -7.23 -7.56 -29.66
CA ALA A 219 -6.95 -8.99 -29.61
C ALA A 219 -6.62 -9.62 -30.98
N ASP A 220 -7.15 -9.06 -32.07
CA ASP A 220 -6.86 -9.46 -33.46
C ASP A 220 -5.61 -8.75 -34.05
N GLY A 221 -4.90 -7.95 -33.25
CA GLY A 221 -3.63 -7.35 -33.62
C GLY A 221 -3.73 -5.99 -34.32
N LYS A 222 -4.93 -5.37 -34.37
CA LYS A 222 -5.09 -4.04 -34.94
C LYS A 222 -4.46 -2.99 -34.03
N ALA A 223 -3.43 -2.31 -34.53
CA ALA A 223 -2.74 -1.25 -33.81
C ALA A 223 -3.35 0.13 -34.11
N GLU A 224 -3.58 0.94 -33.08
CA GLU A 224 -4.08 2.31 -33.19
C GLU A 224 -3.48 3.24 -32.13
N ILE A 225 -3.26 4.50 -32.50
CA ILE A 225 -3.05 5.61 -31.58
C ILE A 225 -4.27 6.51 -31.68
N GLN A 226 -4.97 6.74 -30.58
CA GLN A 226 -6.16 7.58 -30.54
C GLN A 226 -5.92 8.81 -29.68
N MET A 227 -6.31 9.99 -30.17
CA MET A 227 -6.41 11.23 -29.39
C MET A 227 -7.87 11.55 -29.16
N LEU A 228 -8.20 11.98 -27.93
CA LEU A 228 -9.58 12.25 -27.51
C LEU A 228 -9.73 13.72 -27.15
N ASP A 229 -10.85 14.33 -27.55
CA ASP A 229 -11.23 15.69 -27.19
C ASP A 229 -11.67 15.80 -25.72
N GLU A 230 -12.05 17.01 -25.29
CA GLU A 230 -12.47 17.28 -23.91
C GLU A 230 -13.67 16.45 -23.45
N ALA A 231 -14.58 16.11 -24.37
CA ALA A 231 -15.76 15.29 -24.14
C ALA A 231 -15.47 13.78 -24.15
N GLY A 232 -14.22 13.38 -24.42
CA GLY A 232 -13.81 11.98 -24.49
C GLY A 232 -14.17 11.32 -25.83
N LYS A 233 -14.47 12.10 -26.86
CA LYS A 233 -14.67 11.58 -28.21
C LYS A 233 -13.34 11.52 -28.95
N VAL A 234 -13.10 10.45 -29.70
CA VAL A 234 -11.91 10.33 -30.54
C VAL A 234 -11.94 11.43 -31.60
N SER A 235 -10.96 12.32 -31.53
CA SER A 235 -10.77 13.44 -32.46
C SER A 235 -9.77 13.12 -33.57
N LYS A 236 -8.84 12.20 -33.30
CA LYS A 236 -7.87 11.71 -34.28
C LYS A 236 -7.48 10.26 -34.00
N THR A 237 -7.32 9.49 -35.06
CA THR A 237 -6.75 8.13 -35.02
C THR A 237 -5.58 8.05 -35.99
N ILE A 238 -4.49 7.42 -35.56
CA ILE A 238 -3.37 7.01 -36.40
C ILE A 238 -3.34 5.48 -36.38
N SER A 239 -3.43 4.87 -37.56
CA SER A 239 -3.34 3.42 -37.76
C SER A 239 -2.24 3.10 -38.77
N PRO A 240 -1.83 1.82 -38.93
CA PRO A 240 -0.89 1.41 -39.97
C PRO A 240 -1.30 1.81 -41.40
N THR A 241 -2.59 2.06 -41.63
CA THR A 241 -3.15 2.48 -42.92
C THR A 241 -3.29 3.99 -43.06
N SER A 242 -3.05 4.77 -42.00
CA SER A 242 -2.96 6.23 -42.07
C SER A 242 -1.71 6.60 -42.87
N LYS A 243 -1.88 6.88 -44.17
CA LYS A 243 -0.87 7.57 -44.97
C LYS A 243 -1.00 9.07 -44.72
N GLU A 244 0.16 9.69 -44.44
CA GLU A 244 0.44 11.13 -44.24
C GLU A 244 -0.74 12.06 -43.90
#